data_AF-A0A2R5FVL2-F1
#
_entry.id   AF-A0A2R5FVL2-F1
#
_cell.length_a   1.000
_cell.length_b   1.000
_cell.length_c   1.000
_cell.angle_alpha   90.00
_cell.angle_beta   90.00
_cell.angle_gamma   90.00
#
_symmetry.space_group_name_H-M   'P 1'
#
loop_
_entity.id
_entity.type
_entity.pdbx_description
1 polymer ?
#
loop_
_entity_poly.entity_id
_entity_poly.type
_entity_poly.pdbx_seq_one_letter_code
_entity_poly.pdbx_strand_id
1 'polypeptide(L)'
;MKAYQQLDSIYKVYVPGRVLTVLGGPEANIFVSRKGINCFSTRIIYTDIAKELGVSLIAELDGEEHRRYRKIIEQFLSTNKVEQYIKTMALVILNLSNNWQLGQRWQVQVDDLIQKLTFVQLGLSFLRGQKCYGRTTLDYTILIKGLLYFKCVCPS
;
A
#
# COMPACT_ATOMS: atom_id res chain seq x y z
N MET A 1 -12.83 8.78 12.97
CA MET A 1 -13.83 9.76 12.44
C MET A 1 -14.36 10.74 13.47
N LYS A 2 -14.54 10.38 14.75
CA LYS A 2 -15.07 11.32 15.78
C LYS A 2 -14.22 12.59 15.98
N ALA A 3 -12.89 12.48 16.00
CA ALA A 3 -12.01 13.64 16.21
C ALA A 3 -12.14 14.71 15.11
N TYR A 4 -12.26 14.32 13.83
CA TYR A 4 -12.47 15.25 12.71
C TYR A 4 -13.86 15.91 12.74
N GLN A 5 -14.85 15.26 13.36
CA GLN A 5 -16.18 15.85 13.54
C GLN A 5 -16.26 16.81 14.73
N GLN A 6 -15.30 16.73 15.66
CA GLN A 6 -15.27 17.50 16.91
C GLN A 6 -14.20 18.59 16.94
N LEU A 7 -13.21 18.52 16.04
CA LEU A 7 -12.08 19.44 15.90
C LEU A 7 -12.07 20.03 14.50
N ASP A 8 -11.36 21.14 14.32
CA ASP A 8 -11.16 21.76 13.01
C ASP A 8 -10.43 20.84 12.02
N SER A 9 -10.42 21.24 10.74
CA SER A 9 -9.74 20.53 9.64
C SER A 9 -8.23 20.36 9.84
N ILE A 10 -7.63 21.12 10.77
CA ILE A 10 -6.23 21.00 11.18
C ILE A 10 -6.17 20.91 12.70
N TYR A 11 -5.63 19.82 13.23
CA TYR A 11 -5.51 19.64 14.67
C TYR A 11 -4.25 18.87 15.07
N LYS A 12 -3.85 19.01 16.34
CA LYS A 12 -2.70 18.30 16.91
C LYS A 12 -3.16 17.10 17.73
N VAL A 13 -2.45 15.99 17.60
CA VAL A 13 -2.62 14.78 18.41
C VAL A 13 -1.31 14.50 19.13
N TYR A 14 -1.39 14.36 20.45
CA TYR A 14 -0.26 14.02 21.28
C TYR A 14 -0.22 12.51 21.45
N VAL A 15 0.87 11.88 21.03
CA VAL A 15 1.12 10.46 21.26
C VAL A 15 2.46 10.29 21.98
N PRO A 16 2.73 9.16 22.63
CA PRO A 16 4.00 8.96 23.32
C PRO A 16 5.20 9.31 22.44
N GLY A 17 6.02 10.26 22.90
CA GLY A 17 7.25 10.70 22.25
C GLY A 17 7.10 11.62 21.04
N ARG A 18 5.88 12.08 20.66
CA ARG A 18 5.70 12.99 19.50
C ARG A 18 4.35 13.68 19.46
N VAL A 19 4.33 14.85 18.83
CA VAL A 19 3.12 15.56 18.45
C VAL A 19 2.89 15.39 16.96
N LEU A 20 1.70 14.94 16.57
CA LEU A 20 1.30 14.75 15.18
C LEU A 20 0.33 15.85 14.78
N THR A 21 0.57 16.50 13.64
CA THR A 21 -0.41 17.41 13.03
C THR A 21 -1.24 16.62 12.03
N VAL A 22 -2.55 16.58 12.24
CA VAL A 22 -3.51 15.97 11.33
C VAL A 22 -4.06 17.05 10.42
N LEU A 23 -3.95 16.82 9.11
CA LEU A 23 -4.55 17.64 8.06
C LEU A 23 -5.71 16.83 7.46
N GLY A 24 -6.94 17.27 7.70
CA GLY A 24 -8.15 16.59 7.27
C GLY A 24 -8.97 17.44 6.30
N GLY A 25 -9.74 16.77 5.44
CA GLY A 25 -10.63 17.41 4.48
C GLY A 25 -10.03 17.57 3.06
N PRO A 26 -10.87 17.98 2.09
CA PRO A 26 -10.47 18.08 0.69
C PRO A 26 -9.31 19.03 0.43
N GLU A 27 -9.26 20.16 1.14
CA GLU A 27 -8.24 21.21 0.99
C GLU A 27 -6.86 20.68 1.40
N ALA A 28 -6.80 19.90 2.49
CA ALA A 28 -5.59 19.22 2.93
C ALA A 28 -5.07 18.24 1.87
N ASN A 29 -5.97 17.45 1.26
CA ASN A 29 -5.59 16.53 0.18
C ASN A 29 -5.05 17.27 -1.04
N ILE A 30 -5.66 18.39 -1.43
CA ILE A 30 -5.17 19.24 -2.52
C ILE A 30 -3.79 19.82 -2.20
N PHE A 31 -3.60 20.32 -0.97
CA PHE A 31 -2.33 20.85 -0.51
C PHE A 31 -1.22 19.78 -0.57
N VAL A 32 -1.45 18.60 0.00
CA VAL A 32 -0.50 17.48 -0.03
C VAL A 32 -0.20 17.07 -1.48
N SER A 33 -1.23 16.97 -2.33
CA SER A 33 -1.05 16.54 -3.72
C SER A 33 -0.26 17.54 -4.57
N ARG A 34 -0.39 18.85 -4.31
CA ARG A 34 0.25 19.90 -5.11
C ARG A 34 1.58 20.40 -4.55
N LYS A 35 1.71 20.44 -3.22
CA LYS A 35 2.85 21.04 -2.51
C LYS A 35 3.55 20.07 -1.57
N GLY A 36 2.97 18.90 -1.32
CA GLY A 36 3.47 17.96 -0.32
C GLY A 36 4.90 17.50 -0.54
N ILE A 37 5.35 17.37 -1.80
CA ILE A 37 6.73 16.96 -2.12
C ILE A 37 7.80 17.93 -1.57
N ASN A 38 7.45 19.20 -1.36
CA ASN A 38 8.36 20.22 -0.83
C ASN A 38 8.22 20.41 0.69
N CYS A 39 7.14 19.90 1.28
CA CYS A 39 6.78 20.15 2.68
C CYS A 39 6.88 18.90 3.55
N PHE A 40 6.81 17.71 2.94
CA PHE A 40 6.70 16.44 3.64
C PHE A 40 7.70 15.43 3.10
N SER A 41 8.22 14.62 4.03
CA SER A 41 9.06 13.46 3.74
C SER A 41 8.41 12.24 4.38
N THR A 42 8.38 11.14 3.62
CA THR A 42 7.89 9.86 4.13
C THR A 42 9.02 8.97 4.65
N ARG A 43 10.26 9.29 4.33
CA ARG A 43 11.47 8.56 4.72
C ARG A 43 11.56 8.24 6.21
N ILE A 44 11.33 9.24 7.07
CA ILE A 44 11.38 9.08 8.54
C ILE A 44 10.41 8.00 9.04
N ILE A 45 9.32 7.74 8.32
CA ILE A 45 8.30 6.77 8.71
C ILE A 45 8.71 5.36 8.28
N TYR A 46 9.24 5.23 7.06
CA TYR A 46 9.43 3.93 6.41
C TYR A 46 10.84 3.37 6.57
N THR A 47 11.83 4.17 6.96
CA THR A 47 13.22 3.70 7.08
C THR A 47 13.44 2.62 8.13
N ASP A 48 12.78 2.72 9.28
CA ASP A 48 12.87 1.67 10.28
C ASP A 48 12.22 0.37 9.80
N ILE A 49 11.11 0.48 9.07
CA ILE A 49 10.38 -0.67 8.51
C ILE A 49 11.24 -1.36 7.45
N ALA A 50 11.81 -0.60 6.52
CA ALA A 50 12.67 -1.14 5.47
C ALA A 50 13.89 -1.84 6.05
N LYS A 51 14.51 -1.24 7.07
CA LYS A 51 15.64 -1.83 7.81
C LYS A 51 15.25 -3.14 8.48
N GLU A 52 14.11 -3.19 9.16
CA GLU A 52 13.61 -4.41 9.81
C GLU A 52 13.36 -5.53 8.80
N LEU A 53 12.85 -5.17 7.62
CA LEU A 53 12.54 -6.12 6.56
C LEU A 53 13.76 -6.46 5.68
N GLY A 54 14.88 -5.75 5.83
CA GLY A 54 16.08 -5.94 5.03
C GLY A 54 15.88 -5.68 3.53
N VAL A 55 14.97 -4.77 3.18
CA VAL A 55 14.63 -4.39 1.80
C VAL A 55 14.66 -2.87 1.67
N SER A 56 14.68 -2.35 0.44
CA SER A 56 14.39 -0.93 0.19
C SER A 56 12.93 -0.81 -0.22
N LEU A 57 12.21 0.14 0.38
CA LEU A 57 10.81 0.39 0.06
C LEU A 57 10.70 1.67 -0.76
N ILE A 58 9.87 1.64 -1.78
CA ILE A 58 9.57 2.85 -2.58
C ILE A 58 8.98 3.95 -1.69
N ALA A 59 8.27 3.58 -0.62
CA ALA A 59 7.72 4.49 0.37
C ALA A 59 8.78 5.22 1.23
N GLU A 60 10.06 4.84 1.17
CA GLU A 60 11.15 5.59 1.81
C GLU A 60 11.73 6.68 0.90
N LEU A 61 11.45 6.61 -0.39
CA LEU A 61 11.97 7.56 -1.37
C LEU A 61 11.12 8.82 -1.35
N ASP A 62 11.76 9.97 -1.54
CA ASP A 62 11.08 11.24 -1.75
C ASP A 62 11.53 11.87 -3.09
N GLY A 63 10.87 12.93 -3.53
CA GLY A 63 11.32 13.72 -4.68
C GLY A 63 11.31 12.96 -6.01
N GLU A 64 12.33 13.22 -6.83
CA GLU A 64 12.49 12.64 -8.17
C GLU A 64 12.76 11.12 -8.14
N GLU A 65 13.41 10.60 -7.10
CA GLU A 65 13.66 9.17 -6.96
C GLU A 65 12.33 8.42 -6.80
N HIS A 66 11.48 8.89 -5.88
CA HIS A 66 10.13 8.34 -5.72
C HIS A 66 9.33 8.44 -7.03
N ARG A 67 9.38 9.59 -7.72
CA ARG A 67 8.68 9.78 -9.00
C ARG A 67 9.15 8.78 -10.06
N ARG A 68 10.45 8.55 -10.17
CA ARG A 68 11.05 7.63 -11.14
C ARG A 68 10.60 6.19 -10.87
N TYR A 69 10.68 5.72 -9.62
CA TYR A 69 10.26 4.37 -9.25
C TYR A 69 8.75 4.19 -9.41
N ARG A 70 7.95 5.19 -9.03
CA ARG A 70 6.51 5.16 -9.24
C ARG A 70 6.13 5.02 -10.71
N LYS A 71 6.79 5.75 -11.61
CA LYS A 71 6.56 5.65 -13.06
C LYS A 71 6.85 4.24 -13.59
N ILE A 72 7.84 3.55 -13.04
CA ILE A 72 8.13 2.15 -13.38
C ILE A 72 6.98 1.26 -12.93
N ILE A 73 6.51 1.38 -11.69
CA ILE A 73 5.35 0.60 -11.19
C ILE A 73 4.10 0.84 -12.03
N GLU A 74 3.81 2.10 -12.37
CA GLU A 74 2.62 2.46 -13.17
C GLU A 74 2.60 1.76 -14.53
N GLN A 75 3.77 1.48 -15.13
CA GLN A 75 3.84 0.70 -16.37
C GLN A 75 3.43 -0.76 -16.16
N PHE A 76 3.85 -1.37 -15.06
CA PHE A 76 3.43 -2.73 -14.68
C PHE A 76 1.95 -2.82 -14.32
N LEU A 77 1.37 -1.74 -13.79
CA LEU A 77 -0.04 -1.64 -13.43
C LEU A 77 -0.92 -0.99 -14.51
N SER A 78 -0.38 -0.75 -15.70
CA SER A 78 -1.16 -0.21 -16.81
C SER A 78 -2.28 -1.17 -17.23
N THR A 79 -3.41 -0.64 -17.71
CA THR A 79 -4.60 -1.42 -18.09
C THR A 79 -4.25 -2.61 -19.00
N ASN A 80 -3.44 -2.36 -20.03
CA ASN A 80 -3.01 -3.38 -20.99
C ASN A 80 -2.19 -4.51 -20.35
N LYS A 81 -1.45 -4.23 -19.26
CA LYS A 81 -0.71 -5.25 -18.50
C LYS A 81 -1.60 -5.96 -17.51
N VAL A 82 -2.50 -5.24 -16.84
CA VAL A 82 -3.47 -5.82 -15.90
C VAL A 82 -4.36 -6.85 -16.59
N GLU A 83 -4.80 -6.60 -17.82
CA GLU A 83 -5.58 -7.55 -18.62
C GLU A 83 -4.89 -8.92 -18.76
N GLN A 84 -3.56 -8.94 -18.82
CA GLN A 84 -2.78 -10.19 -18.93
C GLN A 84 -2.85 -11.02 -17.64
N TYR A 85 -3.11 -10.38 -16.50
CA TYR A 85 -3.23 -11.03 -15.20
C TYR A 85 -4.64 -11.52 -14.90
N ILE A 86 -5.68 -10.88 -15.45
CA ILE A 86 -7.10 -11.20 -15.18
C ILE A 86 -7.38 -12.69 -15.40
N LYS A 87 -6.91 -13.25 -16.51
CA LYS A 87 -7.11 -14.68 -16.81
C LYS A 87 -6.50 -15.59 -15.73
N THR A 88 -5.29 -15.26 -15.27
CA THR A 88 -4.61 -16.02 -14.22
C THR A 88 -5.33 -15.88 -12.88
N MET A 89 -5.75 -14.66 -12.53
CA MET A 89 -6.50 -14.38 -11.30
C MET A 89 -7.83 -15.14 -11.26
N ALA A 90 -8.57 -15.17 -12.37
CA ALA A 90 -9.82 -15.91 -12.49
C ALA A 90 -9.60 -17.43 -12.34
N LEU A 91 -8.57 -18.00 -12.97
CA LEU A 91 -8.23 -19.41 -12.82
C LEU A 91 -7.85 -19.79 -11.39
N VAL A 92 -7.15 -18.91 -10.67
CA VAL A 92 -6.82 -19.11 -9.25
C VAL A 92 -8.08 -19.15 -8.39
N ILE A 93 -9.01 -18.22 -8.62
CA ILE A 93 -10.29 -18.20 -7.90
C ILE A 93 -11.05 -19.50 -8.16
N LEU A 94 -11.19 -19.89 -9.44
CA LEU A 94 -11.88 -21.13 -9.82
C LEU A 94 -11.26 -22.35 -9.13
N ASN A 95 -9.94 -22.49 -9.20
CA ASN A 95 -9.23 -23.61 -8.57
C ASN A 95 -9.40 -23.66 -7.05
N LEU A 96 -9.35 -22.50 -6.38
CA LEU A 96 -9.57 -22.43 -4.93
C LEU A 96 -11.03 -22.70 -4.57
N SER A 97 -11.96 -22.39 -5.47
CA SER A 97 -13.40 -22.61 -5.30
C SER A 97 -13.90 -24.00 -5.69
N ASN A 98 -13.10 -24.81 -6.40
CA ASN A 98 -13.54 -26.11 -6.92
C ASN A 98 -13.99 -27.10 -5.83
N ASN A 99 -13.50 -26.95 -4.60
CA ASN A 99 -13.86 -27.82 -3.48
C ASN A 99 -14.95 -27.22 -2.57
N TRP A 100 -15.56 -26.11 -2.98
CA TRP A 100 -16.57 -25.41 -2.18
C TRP A 100 -17.92 -26.12 -2.31
N GLN A 101 -18.49 -26.56 -1.18
CA GLN A 101 -19.81 -27.17 -1.19
C GLN A 101 -20.91 -26.10 -1.07
N LEU A 102 -21.96 -26.22 -1.87
CA LEU A 102 -23.14 -25.35 -1.78
C LEU A 102 -23.81 -25.54 -0.41
N GLY A 103 -24.05 -24.45 0.31
CA GLY A 103 -24.65 -24.48 1.65
C GLY A 103 -23.67 -24.69 2.81
N GLN A 104 -22.37 -24.80 2.54
CA GLN A 104 -21.36 -24.87 3.58
C GLN A 104 -21.31 -23.54 4.35
N ARG A 105 -21.58 -23.57 5.66
CA ARG A 105 -21.34 -22.42 6.53
C ARG A 105 -19.84 -22.25 6.67
N TRP A 106 -19.31 -21.20 6.05
CA TRP A 106 -17.91 -20.83 6.12
C TRP A 106 -17.53 -20.54 7.57
N GLN A 107 -16.84 -21.48 8.20
CA GLN A 107 -16.07 -21.23 9.43
C GLN A 107 -14.72 -20.56 9.11
N VAL A 108 -14.47 -20.28 7.83
CA VAL A 108 -13.35 -19.50 7.32
C VAL A 108 -13.71 -18.03 7.48
N GLN A 109 -12.89 -17.30 8.24
CA GLN A 109 -13.03 -15.85 8.32
C GLN A 109 -12.80 -15.27 6.92
N VAL A 110 -13.69 -14.40 6.47
CA VAL A 110 -13.61 -13.78 5.13
C VAL A 110 -12.24 -13.11 4.93
N ASP A 111 -11.65 -12.59 6.00
CA ASP A 111 -10.33 -11.96 6.02
C ASP A 111 -9.22 -12.95 5.60
N ASP A 112 -9.22 -14.16 6.15
CA ASP A 112 -8.22 -15.19 5.81
C ASP A 112 -8.32 -15.61 4.34
N LEU A 113 -9.55 -15.73 3.84
CA LEU A 113 -9.79 -16.09 2.45
C LEU A 113 -9.31 -15.00 1.48
N ILE A 114 -9.67 -13.74 1.75
CA ILE A 114 -9.25 -12.60 0.93
C ILE A 114 -7.72 -12.45 0.96
N GLN A 115 -7.10 -12.60 2.14
CA GLN A 115 -5.66 -12.56 2.29
C GLN A 115 -5.00 -13.66 1.44
N LYS A 116 -5.45 -14.91 1.57
CA LYS A 116 -4.90 -16.04 0.79
C LYS A 116 -5.07 -15.86 -0.71
N LEU A 117 -6.24 -15.41 -1.16
CA LEU A 117 -6.51 -15.12 -2.56
C LEU A 117 -5.57 -14.05 -3.10
N THR A 118 -5.41 -12.95 -2.37
CA THR A 118 -4.55 -11.84 -2.75
C THR A 118 -3.09 -12.28 -2.86
N PHE A 119 -2.57 -13.01 -1.87
CA PHE A 119 -1.18 -13.51 -1.91
C PHE A 119 -0.93 -14.44 -3.11
N VAL A 120 -1.81 -15.40 -3.37
CA VAL A 120 -1.64 -16.37 -4.46
C VAL A 120 -1.75 -15.67 -5.82
N GLN A 121 -2.70 -14.75 -5.98
CA GLN A 121 -2.89 -13.99 -7.21
C GLN A 121 -1.71 -13.06 -7.49
N LEU A 122 -1.18 -12.37 -6.49
CA LEU A 122 0.01 -11.53 -6.62
C LEU A 122 1.24 -12.39 -6.99
N GLY A 123 1.47 -13.49 -6.28
CA GLY A 123 2.60 -14.38 -6.58
C GLY A 123 2.57 -14.90 -8.03
N LEU A 124 1.43 -15.41 -8.49
CA LEU A 124 1.32 -16.00 -9.83
C LEU A 124 1.30 -14.96 -10.95
N SER A 125 0.75 -13.76 -10.72
CA SER A 125 0.67 -12.71 -11.73
C SER A 125 2.01 -11.98 -11.90
N PHE A 126 2.72 -11.71 -10.80
CA PHE A 126 3.96 -10.94 -10.84
C PHE A 126 5.23 -11.80 -10.96
N LEU A 127 5.25 -13.04 -10.45
CA LEU A 127 6.48 -13.88 -10.45
C LEU A 127 6.60 -14.80 -11.66
N ARG A 128 5.53 -15.03 -12.45
CA ARG A 128 5.61 -15.87 -13.66
C ARG A 128 6.41 -15.24 -14.81
N GLY A 129 6.79 -13.96 -14.71
CA GLY A 129 7.50 -13.22 -15.77
C GLY A 129 8.99 -12.99 -15.54
N GLN A 130 9.59 -13.40 -14.41
CA GLN A 130 11.00 -13.11 -14.13
C GLN A 130 11.76 -14.36 -13.66
N LYS A 131 12.89 -14.64 -14.33
CA LYS A 131 14.04 -15.27 -13.67
C LYS A 131 14.37 -14.36 -12.49
N CYS A 132 13.92 -14.73 -11.29
CA CYS A 132 14.10 -13.94 -10.09
C CYS A 132 15.58 -13.91 -9.71
N TYR A 133 16.28 -12.88 -10.18
CA TYR A 133 17.52 -12.45 -9.56
C TYR A 133 17.14 -11.44 -8.46
N GLY A 134 17.00 -11.93 -7.23
CA GLY A 134 16.94 -11.11 -6.02
C GLY A 134 15.55 -10.61 -5.57
N ARG A 135 15.11 -11.12 -4.42
CA ARG A 135 14.21 -10.54 -3.39
C ARG A 135 13.43 -9.26 -3.78
N THR A 136 12.18 -9.39 -4.22
CA THR A 136 11.24 -8.26 -4.39
C THR A 136 9.78 -8.59 -4.06
N THR A 137 9.50 -9.76 -3.47
CA THR A 137 8.13 -10.20 -3.15
C THR A 137 7.46 -9.44 -2.00
N LEU A 138 8.20 -8.64 -1.23
CA LEU A 138 7.68 -7.95 -0.06
C LEU A 138 7.15 -6.52 -0.33
N ASP A 139 7.48 -5.94 -1.49
CA ASP A 139 7.16 -4.54 -1.82
C ASP A 139 5.65 -4.28 -1.96
N TYR A 140 4.89 -5.24 -2.49
CA TYR A 140 3.49 -5.01 -2.87
C TYR A 140 2.51 -4.99 -1.68
N THR A 141 2.81 -5.75 -0.61
CA THR A 141 1.96 -5.76 0.60
C THR A 141 2.06 -4.43 1.36
N ILE A 142 3.22 -3.77 1.28
CA ILE A 142 3.47 -2.47 1.90
C ILE A 142 2.89 -1.34 1.05
N LEU A 143 2.87 -1.48 -0.28
CA LEU A 143 2.25 -0.50 -1.17
C LEU A 143 0.73 -0.37 -0.93
N ILE A 144 0.04 -1.48 -0.63
CA ILE A 144 -1.38 -1.49 -0.28
C ILE A 144 -1.64 -0.94 1.14
N LYS A 145 -0.74 -1.19 2.11
CA LYS A 145 -0.87 -0.63 3.47
C LYS A 145 -0.39 0.82 3.60
N GLY A 146 0.56 1.25 2.78
CA GLY A 146 1.18 2.58 2.81
C GLY A 146 0.31 3.70 2.25
N LEU A 147 -0.71 3.35 1.44
CA LEU A 147 -1.73 4.28 0.95
C LEU A 147 -2.65 4.83 2.06
N LEU A 148 -2.61 4.29 3.27
CA LEU A 148 -3.53 4.63 4.36
C LEU A 148 -2.91 5.44 5.52
N TYR A 149 -1.60 5.70 5.55
CA TYR A 149 -0.98 6.42 6.66
C TYR A 149 0.05 7.46 6.19
N PHE A 150 -0.42 8.66 5.86
CA PHE A 150 0.42 9.85 5.80
C PHE A 150 0.61 10.39 7.22
N LYS A 151 1.85 10.36 7.71
CA LYS A 151 2.25 10.91 9.01
C LYS A 151 3.13 12.13 8.77
N CYS A 152 2.67 13.29 9.22
CA CYS A 152 3.41 14.53 9.07
C CYS A 152 4.32 14.74 10.29
N VAL A 153 5.64 14.88 10.07
CA VAL A 153 6.60 15.36 11.07
C VAL A 153 7.23 16.63 10.52
N CYS A 154 6.93 17.78 11.12
CA CYS A 154 7.62 19.04 10.83
C CYS A 154 8.74 19.24 11.86
N PRO A 155 9.98 19.54 11.45
CA PRO A 155 11.01 20.01 12.38
C PRO A 155 10.68 21.45 12.81
N SER A 156 10.84 21.71 14.11
CA SER A 156 10.75 23.00 14.78
C SER A 156 11.87 23.95 14.37
#